data_AF-A0A3M6F7B8-F1
#
_entry.id   AF-A0A3M6F7B8-F1
#
_cell.length_a   1.000
_cell.length_b   1.000
_cell.length_c   1.000
_cell.angle_alpha   90.00
_cell.angle_beta   90.00
_cell.angle_gamma   90.00
#
_symmetry.space_group_name_H-M   'P 1'
#
loop_
_entity.id
_entity.type
_entity.pdbx_description
1 polymer ?
#
loop_
_entity_poly.entity_id
_entity_poly.type
_entity_poly.pdbx_seq_one_letter_code
_entity_poly.pdbx_strand_id
1 'polypeptide(L)'
;MLFWCQARDCGESSLWANEVFGNAKLYGADDRQAYLLLRLAEPRSETLVALYSITRGNRRAYLHVEQFESAAPLGELLPTSATLLRQLKSTGKLDLPRLGGEPQEVWVSLVSRALNLDSGLRATVSGASANAWRDALVAKGVRAARLEAGVLEGKGLRIDVIP
;
A
#
# COMPACT_ATOMS: atom_id res chain seq x y z
N MET A 1 -5.22 2.40 2.36
CA MET A 1 -3.84 2.91 2.50
C MET A 1 -3.41 3.40 1.13
N LEU A 2 -2.83 4.60 1.04
CA LEU A 2 -2.42 5.21 -0.23
C LEU A 2 -0.91 5.11 -0.42
N PHE A 3 -0.11 5.35 0.61
CA PHE A 3 1.33 5.26 0.50
C PHE A 3 1.95 4.78 1.80
N TRP A 4 2.95 3.92 1.70
CA TRP A 4 3.73 3.46 2.84
C TRP A 4 5.19 3.20 2.46
N CYS A 5 6.10 3.89 3.16
CA CYS A 5 7.52 3.63 3.11
C CYS A 5 8.09 3.48 4.54
N GLN A 6 9.27 2.87 4.64
CA GLN A 6 10.00 2.73 5.90
C GLN A 6 11.50 2.76 5.63
N ALA A 7 12.26 3.24 6.61
CA ALA A 7 13.69 3.39 6.51
C ALA A 7 14.08 4.19 5.25
N ARG A 8 15.13 3.76 4.56
CA ARG A 8 15.66 4.47 3.38
C ARG A 8 14.72 4.48 2.18
N ASP A 9 13.70 3.62 2.16
CA ASP A 9 12.69 3.63 1.10
C ASP A 9 11.85 4.91 1.11
N CYS A 10 11.89 5.69 2.19
CA CYS A 10 11.25 7.00 2.29
C CYS A 10 12.08 8.15 1.71
N GLY A 11 13.35 7.92 1.35
CA GLY A 11 14.28 8.99 1.01
C GLY A 11 14.82 9.72 2.24
N GLU A 12 15.22 10.98 2.09
CA GLU A 12 15.87 11.75 3.15
C GLU A 12 14.86 12.28 4.18
N SER A 13 15.10 11.99 5.46
CA SER A 13 14.27 12.48 6.58
C SER A 13 14.32 14.01 6.74
N SER A 14 15.36 14.67 6.22
CA SER A 14 15.49 16.13 6.18
C SER A 14 14.39 16.78 5.34
N LEU A 15 14.07 16.20 4.17
CA LEU A 15 13.01 16.69 3.28
C LEU A 15 11.64 16.52 3.95
N TRP A 16 11.38 15.37 4.56
CA TRP A 16 10.15 15.16 5.34
C TRP A 16 10.01 16.18 6.47
N ALA A 17 11.06 16.36 7.27
CA ALA A 17 11.03 17.25 8.42
C ALA A 17 10.85 18.72 8.02
N ASN A 18 11.56 19.20 7.00
CA ASN A 18 11.62 20.62 6.70
C ASN A 18 10.64 21.04 5.60
N GLU A 19 10.55 20.29 4.51
CA GLU A 19 9.79 20.67 3.32
C GLU A 19 8.34 20.15 3.36
N VAL A 20 8.13 18.95 3.91
CA VAL A 20 6.79 18.35 3.97
C VAL A 20 6.03 18.80 5.22
N PHE A 21 6.64 18.66 6.40
CA PHE A 21 5.96 18.92 7.68
C PHE A 21 6.36 20.24 8.37
N GLY A 22 7.40 20.92 7.90
CA GLY A 22 7.86 22.19 8.51
C GLY A 22 8.22 22.09 10.00
N ASN A 23 8.69 20.93 10.46
CA ASN A 23 9.01 20.65 11.86
C ASN A 23 10.35 19.93 12.01
N ALA A 24 11.40 20.69 12.31
CA ALA A 24 12.77 20.19 12.49
C ALA A 24 12.93 19.14 13.61
N LYS A 25 11.96 18.98 14.53
CA LYS A 25 11.98 17.88 15.51
C LYS A 25 11.83 16.52 14.85
N LEU A 26 11.34 16.48 13.60
CA LEU A 26 11.13 15.27 12.82
C LEU A 26 12.37 14.83 12.03
N TYR A 27 13.46 15.58 12.10
CA TYR A 27 14.73 15.19 11.47
C TYR A 27 15.50 14.16 12.32
N GLY A 28 15.92 13.06 11.69
CA GLY A 28 16.61 11.95 12.35
C GLY A 28 17.43 11.10 11.37
N ALA A 29 17.60 9.82 11.70
CA ALA A 29 18.32 8.88 10.83
C ALA A 29 17.35 8.26 9.83
N ASP A 30 17.73 8.23 8.55
CA ASP A 30 16.85 7.75 7.47
C ASP A 30 16.49 6.28 7.61
N ASP A 31 17.29 5.47 8.30
CA ASP A 31 17.01 4.07 8.59
C ASP A 31 16.01 3.86 9.74
N ARG A 32 15.62 4.93 10.43
CA ARG A 32 14.69 4.93 11.58
C ARG A 32 13.47 5.83 11.39
N GLN A 33 13.07 6.03 10.13
CA GLN A 33 11.84 6.73 9.78
C GLN A 33 10.77 5.77 9.25
N ALA A 34 9.50 6.16 9.34
CA ALA A 34 8.43 5.54 8.57
C ALA A 34 7.37 6.59 8.25
N TYR A 35 6.75 6.45 7.08
CA TYR A 35 5.68 7.34 6.64
C TYR A 35 4.49 6.55 6.10
N LEU A 36 3.29 6.99 6.46
CA LEU A 36 2.03 6.40 6.04
C LEU A 36 1.06 7.50 5.62
N LEU A 37 0.47 7.34 4.43
CA LEU A 37 -0.64 8.16 3.95
C LEU A 37 -1.90 7.30 3.83
N LEU A 38 -2.96 7.74 4.49
CA LEU A 38 -4.25 7.08 4.52
C LEU A 38 -5.34 8.00 3.97
N ARG A 39 -6.33 7.41 3.32
CA ARG A 39 -7.65 8.01 3.11
C ARG A 39 -8.60 7.34 4.10
N LEU A 40 -9.39 8.11 4.83
CA LEU A 40 -10.39 7.54 5.72
C LEU A 40 -11.52 6.90 4.91
N ALA A 41 -12.21 5.94 5.51
CA ALA A 41 -13.39 5.34 4.91
C ALA A 41 -14.59 6.31 4.99
N GLU A 42 -15.64 6.00 4.24
CA GLU A 42 -16.94 6.67 4.40
C GLU A 42 -17.38 6.66 5.87
N PRO A 43 -17.98 7.75 6.37
CA PRO A 43 -18.42 8.96 5.65
C PRO A 43 -17.33 10.04 5.49
N ARG A 44 -16.07 9.77 5.88
CA ARG A 44 -14.97 10.75 5.86
C ARG A 44 -14.01 10.53 4.69
N SER A 45 -14.50 10.07 3.55
CA SER A 45 -13.66 9.74 2.41
C SER A 45 -12.89 10.94 1.86
N GLU A 46 -13.30 12.18 2.13
CA GLU A 46 -12.55 13.40 1.75
C GLU A 46 -11.49 13.81 2.77
N THR A 47 -11.20 12.95 3.75
CA THR A 47 -10.13 13.15 4.71
C THR A 47 -8.91 12.26 4.43
N LEU A 48 -7.74 12.89 4.37
CA LEU A 48 -6.43 12.23 4.39
C LEU A 48 -5.81 12.30 5.79
N VAL A 49 -5.07 11.26 6.17
CA VAL A 49 -4.26 11.23 7.38
C VAL A 49 -2.84 10.84 7.02
N ALA A 50 -1.90 11.73 7.34
CA ALA A 50 -0.47 11.52 7.21
C ALA A 50 0.12 11.19 8.59
N LEU A 51 0.85 10.09 8.69
CA LEU A 51 1.60 9.72 9.89
C LEU A 51 3.07 9.62 9.51
N TYR A 52 3.93 10.28 10.28
CA TYR A 52 5.37 10.19 10.14
C TYR A 52 6.01 9.89 11.48
N SER A 53 6.77 8.80 11.56
CA SER A 53 7.54 8.45 12.74
C SER A 53 9.03 8.57 12.47
N ILE A 54 9.77 8.99 13.50
CA ILE A 54 11.22 9.07 13.45
C ILE A 54 11.81 8.76 14.83
N THR A 55 12.92 8.02 14.84
CA THR A 55 13.80 7.96 16.02
C THR A 55 15.08 8.73 15.74
N ARG A 56 15.33 9.78 16.52
CA ARG A 56 16.52 10.62 16.37
C ARG A 56 17.76 9.93 16.90
N GLY A 57 18.95 10.45 16.55
CA GLY A 57 20.24 9.94 17.03
C GLY A 57 20.37 9.91 18.57
N ASN A 58 19.66 10.79 19.27
CA ASN A 58 19.59 10.81 20.74
C ASN A 58 18.56 9.82 21.34
N ARG A 59 18.04 8.88 20.54
CA ARG A 59 17.04 7.87 20.90
C ARG A 59 15.64 8.39 21.26
N ARG A 60 15.36 9.69 21.09
CA ARG A 60 13.99 10.20 21.21
C ARG A 60 13.18 9.82 19.98
N ALA A 61 12.02 9.21 20.21
CA ALA A 61 11.05 8.87 19.18
C ALA A 61 9.97 9.95 19.10
N TYR A 62 9.56 10.28 17.88
CA TYR A 62 8.47 11.20 17.59
C TYR A 62 7.50 10.53 16.63
N LEU A 63 6.22 10.81 16.83
CA LEU A 63 5.15 10.50 15.88
C LEU A 63 4.44 11.81 15.56
N HIS A 64 4.48 12.20 14.30
CA HIS A 64 3.74 13.31 13.75
C HIS A 64 2.48 12.79 13.08
N VAL A 65 1.36 13.48 13.30
CA VAL A 65 0.07 13.12 12.69
C VAL A 65 -0.57 14.40 12.17
N GLU A 66 -0.86 14.43 10.89
CA GLU A 66 -1.64 15.49 10.24
C GLU A 66 -2.89 14.91 9.62
N GLN A 67 -3.99 15.65 9.77
CA GLN A 67 -5.27 15.33 9.16
C GLN A 67 -5.68 16.48 8.27
N PHE A 68 -6.00 16.16 7.02
CA PHE A 68 -6.40 17.11 6.00
C PHE A 68 -7.78 16.75 5.49
N GLU A 69 -8.75 17.65 5.68
CA GLU A 69 -10.07 17.52 5.09
C GLU A 69 -10.12 18.38 3.82
N SER A 70 -10.35 17.72 2.68
CA SER A 70 -10.41 18.39 1.40
C SER A 70 -11.76 19.10 1.23
N ALA A 71 -11.73 20.37 0.82
CA ALA A 71 -12.93 21.13 0.50
C ALA A 71 -13.59 20.70 -0.83
N ALA A 72 -12.90 19.90 -1.63
CA ALA A 72 -13.38 19.35 -2.89
C ALA A 72 -13.15 17.83 -2.95
N PRO A 73 -13.91 17.08 -3.77
CA PRO A 73 -13.70 15.65 -3.93
C PRO A 73 -12.27 15.32 -4.37
N LEU A 74 -11.59 14.44 -3.62
CA LEU A 74 -10.25 13.94 -3.87
C LEU A 74 -10.16 13.05 -5.12
N GLY A 75 -11.29 12.62 -5.67
CA GLY A 75 -11.35 11.72 -6.82
C GLY A 75 -10.82 10.33 -6.49
N GLU A 76 -10.28 9.65 -7.50
CA GLU A 76 -9.67 8.33 -7.34
C GLU A 76 -8.19 8.47 -6.93
N LEU A 77 -7.86 7.96 -5.75
CA LEU A 77 -6.49 7.90 -5.25
C LEU A 77 -6.11 6.43 -5.10
N LEU A 78 -5.06 6.03 -5.84
CA LEU A 78 -4.58 4.65 -5.87
C LEU A 78 -3.26 4.52 -5.11
N PRO A 79 -3.01 3.36 -4.48
CA PRO A 79 -1.72 3.10 -3.89
C PRO A 79 -0.65 2.84 -4.94
N THR A 80 0.62 2.93 -4.54
CA THR A 80 1.74 2.48 -5.38
C THR A 80 1.90 0.96 -5.30
N SER A 81 2.48 0.34 -6.33
CA SER A 81 2.83 -1.09 -6.32
C SER A 81 3.76 -1.47 -5.15
N ALA A 82 4.69 -0.58 -4.78
CA ALA A 82 5.57 -0.79 -3.63
C ALA A 82 4.80 -0.78 -2.30
N THR A 83 3.79 0.09 -2.17
CA THR A 83 2.88 0.10 -1.02
C THR A 83 2.09 -1.21 -0.94
N LEU A 84 1.54 -1.68 -2.06
CA LEU A 84 0.81 -2.96 -2.09
C LEU A 84 1.70 -4.14 -1.68
N LEU A 85 2.93 -4.22 -2.22
CA LEU A 85 3.88 -5.27 -1.83
C LEU A 85 4.23 -5.21 -0.35
N ARG A 86 4.47 -4.01 0.19
CA ARG A 86 4.81 -3.84 1.60
C ARG A 86 3.65 -4.26 2.51
N GLN A 87 2.42 -3.88 2.18
CA GLN A 87 1.23 -4.35 2.88
C GLN A 87 1.19 -5.88 2.86
N LEU A 88 1.27 -6.48 1.68
CA LEU A 88 1.22 -7.92 1.50
C LEU A 88 2.29 -8.66 2.34
N LYS A 89 3.54 -8.16 2.36
CA LYS A 89 4.62 -8.72 3.18
C LYS A 89 4.41 -8.54 4.67
N SER A 90 3.85 -7.41 5.10
CA SER A 90 3.70 -7.08 6.52
C SER A 90 2.51 -7.77 7.16
N THR A 91 1.43 -8.02 6.43
CA THR A 91 0.18 -8.59 6.96
C THR A 91 -0.06 -10.03 6.49
N GLY A 92 0.73 -10.50 5.52
CA GLY A 92 0.48 -11.75 4.81
C GLY A 92 -0.67 -11.66 3.80
N LYS A 93 -1.37 -10.53 3.69
CA LYS A 93 -2.56 -10.40 2.85
C LYS A 93 -2.85 -8.98 2.36
N LEU A 94 -3.50 -8.88 1.21
CA LEU A 94 -4.03 -7.65 0.65
C LEU A 94 -5.54 -7.79 0.45
N ASP A 95 -6.30 -7.00 1.20
CA ASP A 95 -7.76 -6.94 1.15
C ASP A 95 -8.23 -5.75 0.29
N LEU A 96 -8.86 -6.03 -0.86
CA LEU A 96 -9.37 -5.04 -1.81
C LEU A 96 -10.88 -5.22 -2.01
N PRO A 97 -11.71 -4.85 -1.01
CA PRO A 97 -13.14 -5.16 -0.99
C PRO A 97 -13.96 -4.47 -2.09
N ARG A 98 -13.43 -3.38 -2.67
CA ARG A 98 -14.08 -2.65 -3.77
C ARG A 98 -13.87 -3.30 -5.15
N LEU A 99 -13.01 -4.30 -5.27
CA LEU A 99 -12.66 -4.98 -6.53
C LEU A 99 -13.41 -6.30 -6.70
N GLY A 100 -14.74 -6.27 -6.60
CA GLY A 100 -15.59 -7.47 -6.66
C GLY A 100 -16.08 -7.87 -8.06
N GLY A 101 -15.80 -7.06 -9.09
CA GLY A 101 -16.19 -7.31 -10.46
C GLY A 101 -15.02 -7.69 -11.36
N GLU A 102 -15.18 -7.44 -12.66
CA GLU A 102 -14.13 -7.65 -13.66
C GLU A 102 -12.82 -6.93 -13.31
N PRO A 103 -11.64 -7.55 -13.59
CA PRO A 103 -10.35 -6.93 -13.32
C PRO A 103 -10.18 -5.62 -14.08
N GLN A 104 -10.05 -4.52 -13.34
CA GLN A 104 -9.80 -3.20 -13.92
C GLN A 104 -8.32 -3.07 -14.28
N GLU A 105 -8.02 -2.64 -15.50
CA GLU A 105 -6.66 -2.56 -16.06
C GLU A 105 -5.65 -1.83 -15.14
N VAL A 106 -6.07 -0.72 -14.52
CA VAL A 106 -5.21 0.04 -13.60
C VAL A 106 -4.80 -0.78 -12.37
N TRP A 107 -5.73 -1.54 -11.81
CA TRP A 107 -5.48 -2.38 -10.64
C TRP A 107 -4.72 -3.65 -10.99
N VAL A 108 -5.00 -4.28 -12.15
CA VAL A 108 -4.20 -5.39 -12.66
C VAL A 108 -2.74 -4.94 -12.83
N SER A 109 -2.51 -3.76 -13.42
CA SER A 109 -1.17 -3.18 -13.56
C SER A 109 -0.49 -2.90 -12.21
N LEU A 110 -1.20 -2.35 -11.21
CA LEU A 110 -0.65 -2.09 -9.88
C LEU A 110 -0.26 -3.38 -9.14
N VAL A 111 -1.17 -4.37 -9.12
CA VAL A 111 -0.98 -5.65 -8.43
C VAL A 111 0.10 -6.49 -9.12
N SER A 112 0.09 -6.59 -10.45
CA SER A 112 1.12 -7.33 -11.19
C SER A 112 2.52 -6.77 -10.96
N ARG A 113 2.68 -5.44 -11.00
CA ARG A 113 3.96 -4.78 -10.65
C ARG A 113 4.35 -5.04 -9.20
N ALA A 114 3.39 -5.00 -8.26
CA ALA A 114 3.65 -5.30 -6.85
C ALA A 114 4.19 -6.73 -6.67
N LEU A 115 3.58 -7.71 -7.32
CA LEU A 115 4.01 -9.11 -7.31
C LEU A 115 5.35 -9.30 -8.04
N ASN A 116 5.66 -8.50 -9.05
CA ASN A 116 6.93 -8.59 -9.79
C ASN A 116 8.09 -7.86 -9.10
N LEU A 117 7.83 -6.92 -8.19
CA LEU A 117 8.86 -6.33 -7.31
C LEU A 117 9.51 -7.37 -6.38
N ASP A 118 8.85 -8.50 -6.12
CA ASP A 118 9.44 -9.66 -5.46
C ASP A 118 9.06 -10.93 -6.19
N SER A 119 9.92 -11.39 -7.10
CA SER A 119 9.65 -12.58 -7.92
C SER A 119 9.65 -13.91 -7.15
N GLY A 120 10.08 -13.92 -5.89
CA GLY A 120 10.05 -15.10 -5.02
C GLY A 120 8.71 -15.30 -4.32
N LEU A 121 7.91 -14.22 -4.19
CA LEU A 121 6.62 -14.28 -3.51
C LEU A 121 5.62 -15.14 -4.30
N ARG A 122 5.00 -16.11 -3.62
CA ARG A 122 3.86 -16.87 -4.12
C ARG A 122 2.59 -16.40 -3.43
N ALA A 123 1.47 -16.40 -4.14
CA ALA A 123 0.23 -15.86 -3.61
C ALA A 123 -1.02 -16.62 -4.09
N THR A 124 -2.03 -16.66 -3.24
CA THR A 124 -3.37 -17.10 -3.58
C THR A 124 -4.24 -15.88 -3.90
N VAL A 125 -4.88 -15.89 -5.06
CA VAL A 125 -5.85 -14.89 -5.51
C VAL A 125 -7.24 -15.43 -5.25
N SER A 126 -8.02 -14.76 -4.40
CA SER A 126 -9.35 -15.22 -3.97
C SER A 126 -10.41 -14.14 -4.17
N GLY A 127 -11.66 -14.56 -4.37
CA GLY A 127 -12.81 -13.69 -4.60
C GLY A 127 -13.72 -14.20 -5.71
N ALA A 128 -14.85 -13.52 -5.92
CA ALA A 128 -15.86 -13.94 -6.91
C ALA A 128 -15.29 -14.07 -8.35
N SER A 129 -14.34 -13.20 -8.71
CA SER A 129 -13.69 -13.18 -10.03
C SER A 129 -12.22 -13.64 -9.96
N ALA A 130 -11.86 -14.52 -9.02
CA ALA A 130 -10.47 -14.93 -8.77
C ALA A 130 -9.75 -15.45 -10.02
N ASN A 131 -10.41 -16.29 -10.82
CA ASN A 131 -9.83 -16.82 -12.06
C ASN A 131 -9.56 -15.71 -13.09
N ALA A 132 -10.51 -14.79 -13.31
CA ALA A 132 -10.32 -13.65 -14.20
C ALA A 132 -9.16 -12.76 -13.74
N TRP A 133 -9.05 -12.52 -12.43
CA TRP A 133 -7.92 -11.79 -11.85
C TRP A 133 -6.59 -12.51 -12.04
N ARG A 134 -6.54 -13.82 -11.77
CA ARG A 134 -5.36 -14.64 -12.01
C ARG A 134 -4.91 -14.55 -13.46
N ASP A 135 -5.82 -14.75 -14.41
CA ASP A 135 -5.52 -14.74 -15.84
C ASP A 135 -5.04 -13.36 -16.30
N ALA A 136 -5.67 -12.29 -15.83
CA ALA A 136 -5.24 -10.91 -16.10
C ALA A 136 -3.84 -10.62 -15.53
N LEU A 137 -3.53 -11.09 -14.32
CA LEU A 137 -2.20 -10.93 -13.72
C LEU A 137 -1.13 -11.72 -14.49
N VAL A 138 -1.45 -12.92 -14.95
CA VAL A 138 -0.56 -13.74 -15.81
C VAL A 138 -0.33 -13.05 -17.15
N ALA A 139 -1.37 -12.51 -17.77
CA ALA A 139 -1.26 -11.74 -19.00
C ALA A 139 -0.39 -10.47 -18.83
N LYS A 140 -0.31 -9.91 -17.61
CA LYS A 140 0.62 -8.83 -17.24
C LYS A 140 2.01 -9.29 -16.79
N GLY A 141 2.36 -10.56 -17.01
CA GLY A 141 3.71 -11.08 -16.81
C GLY A 141 4.01 -11.62 -15.40
N VAL A 142 3.01 -11.79 -14.54
CA VAL A 142 3.20 -12.57 -13.30
C VAL A 142 3.28 -14.06 -13.67
N ARG A 143 4.31 -14.78 -13.22
CA ARG A 143 4.46 -16.21 -13.56
C ARG A 143 3.30 -17.03 -12.99
N ALA A 144 2.62 -17.80 -13.83
CA ALA A 144 1.44 -18.59 -13.44
C ALA A 144 1.71 -19.58 -12.28
N ALA A 145 2.92 -20.13 -12.21
CA ALA A 145 3.33 -21.04 -11.12
C ALA A 145 3.42 -20.37 -9.73
N ARG A 146 3.41 -19.03 -9.67
CA ARG A 146 3.43 -18.27 -8.42
C ARG A 146 2.04 -17.94 -7.89
N LEU A 147 1.01 -18.15 -8.72
CA LEU A 147 -0.36 -17.82 -8.39
C LEU A 147 -1.16 -19.09 -8.19
N GLU A 148 -2.03 -19.08 -7.19
CA GLU A 148 -3.07 -20.08 -6.96
C GLU A 148 -4.42 -19.36 -6.95
N ALA A 149 -5.47 -20.00 -7.46
CA ALA A 149 -6.82 -19.45 -7.36
C ALA A 149 -7.47 -20.05 -6.11
N GLY A 150 -7.87 -19.20 -5.18
CA GLY A 150 -8.58 -19.56 -3.97
C GLY A 150 -10.07 -19.24 -4.05
N VAL A 151 -10.84 -19.84 -3.15
CA VAL A 151 -12.26 -19.53 -2.97
C VAL A 151 -12.39 -18.65 -1.72
N LEU A 152 -13.09 -17.53 -1.86
CA LEU A 152 -13.46 -16.69 -0.74
C LEU A 152 -14.95 -16.39 -0.84
N GLU A 153 -15.70 -16.70 0.23
CA GLU A 153 -17.06 -16.21 0.37
C GLU A 153 -17.03 -14.71 0.69
N GLY A 154 -17.38 -13.88 -0.29
CA GLY A 154 -17.43 -12.42 -0.12
C GLY A 154 -17.25 -11.65 -1.43
N LYS A 155 -17.59 -10.36 -1.38
CA LYS A 155 -17.33 -9.41 -2.47
C LYS A 155 -15.91 -8.86 -2.34
N GLY A 156 -15.21 -8.73 -3.47
CA GLY A 156 -13.88 -8.13 -3.53
C GLY A 156 -12.79 -9.09 -3.97
N LEU A 157 -11.57 -8.55 -4.04
CA LEU A 157 -10.35 -9.29 -4.32
C LEU A 157 -9.55 -9.43 -3.03
N ARG A 158 -9.11 -10.64 -2.70
CA ARG A 158 -8.12 -10.91 -1.66
C ARG A 158 -6.89 -11.56 -2.28
N ILE A 159 -5.71 -11.15 -1.86
CA ILE A 159 -4.45 -11.79 -2.20
C ILE A 159 -3.74 -12.17 -0.92
N ASP A 160 -3.47 -13.45 -0.72
CA ASP A 160 -2.79 -13.98 0.46
C ASP A 160 -1.41 -14.53 0.05
N VAL A 161 -0.38 -14.29 0.85
CA VAL A 161 0.95 -14.88 0.65
C VAL A 161 0.89 -16.36 1.01
N ILE A 162 1.47 -17.19 0.16
CA ILE A 162 1.68 -18.61 0.46
C ILE A 162 2.99 -18.72 1.26
N PRO A 163 2.98 -19.29 2.48
CA PRO A 163 4.17 -19.49 3.30
C PRO A 163 5.27 -20.32 2.61
#